data_AF-A0A0W0V2T6-F1
#
_entry.id   AF-A0A0W0V2T6-F1
#
_cell.length_a   1.000
_cell.length_b   1.000
_cell.length_c   1.000
_cell.angle_alpha   90.00
_cell.angle_beta   90.00
_cell.angle_gamma   90.00
#
_symmetry.space_group_name_H-M   'P 1'
#
loop_
_entity.id
_entity.type
_entity.pdbx_description
1 polymer ?
#
loop_
_entity_poly.entity_id
_entity_poly.type
_entity_poly.pdbx_seq_one_letter_code
_entity_poly.pdbx_strand_id
1 'polypeptide(L)'
;MKEFNLTIPGLTIACKSWGSPESPPVLALHGWLDNANTFDKLAPFLEKKFYLIAVDLPGHGMSSHLAEGCHYHFIDGIFAVVNIINALGFEKIHLLGHSMGACLASLAGGVAADKILSLSLIEGLGPFTSSPDTANIQLSDYIKHQILTDKKPVRGYKSVEKAAEARAKRGHVSIEAARILCKRGIKKENHLYYWQHDRRLLIPSPLRMTEEQVLSCLKAIIVKTCLIWASEGYSFNLETMETRMKVVKQLQTHQLKGGHHIHMEKPQGVAKRLLSFYQNL
;
A
#
# COMPACT_ATOMS: atom_id res chain seq x y z
N MET A 1 14.02 15.34 2.69
CA MET A 1 13.85 13.91 2.39
C MET A 1 15.15 13.18 2.70
N LYS A 2 15.10 12.08 3.46
CA LYS A 2 16.22 11.17 3.73
C LYS A 2 15.83 9.75 3.29
N GLU A 3 16.80 8.95 2.88
CA GLU A 3 16.60 7.51 2.61
C GLU A 3 17.39 6.69 3.62
N PHE A 4 16.83 5.58 4.07
CA PHE A 4 17.46 4.64 4.99
C PHE A 4 16.87 3.25 4.83
N ASN A 5 17.54 2.24 5.39
CA ASN A 5 17.04 0.87 5.43
C ASN A 5 16.67 0.49 6.86
N LEU A 6 15.58 -0.26 7.00
CA LEU A 6 15.11 -0.84 8.25
C LEU A 6 15.24 -2.35 8.17
N THR A 7 15.83 -2.97 9.19
CA THR A 7 15.90 -4.43 9.26
C THR A 7 14.70 -4.96 10.03
N ILE A 8 13.96 -5.89 9.42
CA ILE A 8 12.92 -6.70 10.08
C ILE A 8 13.30 -8.18 9.95
N PRO A 9 12.65 -9.13 10.66
CA PRO A 9 13.00 -10.54 10.54
C PRO A 9 13.04 -11.03 9.09
N GLY A 10 14.23 -11.42 8.63
CA GLY A 10 14.48 -11.98 7.28
C GLY A 10 14.47 -10.99 6.12
N LEU A 11 14.23 -9.68 6.34
CA LEU A 11 14.09 -8.69 5.27
C LEU A 11 14.75 -7.35 5.59
N THR A 12 15.23 -6.69 4.53
CA THR A 12 15.63 -5.28 4.55
C THR A 12 14.55 -4.46 3.87
N ILE A 13 13.98 -3.50 4.60
CA ILE A 13 12.92 -2.61 4.13
C ILE A 13 13.53 -1.26 3.81
N ALA A 14 13.42 -0.84 2.55
CA ALA A 14 13.88 0.47 2.13
C ALA A 14 12.84 1.54 2.46
N CYS A 15 13.30 2.65 3.02
CA CYS A 15 12.46 3.72 3.55
C CYS A 15 12.86 5.07 2.96
N LYS A 16 11.87 5.96 2.85
CA LYS A 16 12.05 7.40 2.64
C LYS A 16 11.40 8.13 3.80
N SER A 17 12.02 9.18 4.31
CA SER A 17 11.42 10.02 5.32
C SER A 17 11.48 11.52 5.05
N TRP A 18 10.50 12.23 5.60
CA TRP A 18 10.33 13.67 5.53
C TRP A 18 9.94 14.21 6.91
N GLY A 19 10.35 15.44 7.22
CA GLY A 19 10.12 16.05 8.52
C GLY A 19 11.19 15.69 9.56
N SER A 20 10.99 16.17 10.79
CA SER A 20 11.91 15.97 11.91
C SER A 20 11.56 14.66 12.64
N PRO A 21 12.53 13.80 13.00
CA PRO A 21 12.29 12.58 13.79
C PRO A 21 11.62 12.80 15.15
N GLU A 22 11.68 14.03 15.67
CA GLU A 22 11.04 14.47 16.92
C GLU A 22 9.55 14.82 16.73
N SER A 23 9.06 14.90 15.48
CA SER A 23 7.65 15.12 15.16
C SER A 23 6.84 13.82 15.25
N PRO A 24 5.50 13.89 15.46
CA PRO A 24 4.65 12.70 15.49
C PRO A 24 4.84 11.79 14.26
N PRO A 25 5.09 10.48 14.46
CA PRO A 25 5.47 9.58 13.38
C PRO A 25 4.24 9.14 12.56
N VAL A 26 4.40 9.09 11.24
CA VAL A 26 3.40 8.60 10.29
C VAL A 26 4.06 7.55 9.39
N LEU A 27 3.67 6.29 9.51
CA LEU A 27 4.09 5.22 8.58
C LEU A 27 3.18 5.23 7.36
N ALA A 28 3.75 5.32 6.16
CA ALA A 28 3.03 5.40 4.90
C ALA A 28 3.24 4.15 4.03
N LEU A 29 2.15 3.47 3.66
CA LEU A 29 2.12 2.21 2.91
C LEU A 29 1.55 2.42 1.49
N HIS A 30 2.32 2.04 0.47
CA HIS A 30 1.93 2.24 -0.94
C HIS A 30 0.98 1.17 -1.50
N GLY A 31 0.43 1.42 -2.69
CA GLY A 31 -0.41 0.47 -3.44
C GLY A 31 0.36 -0.69 -4.10
N TRP A 32 -0.36 -1.66 -4.65
CA TRP A 32 0.25 -2.83 -5.29
C TRP A 32 1.11 -2.44 -6.50
N LEU A 33 2.34 -2.96 -6.57
CA LEU A 33 3.37 -2.66 -7.58
C LEU A 33 3.86 -1.20 -7.63
N ASP A 34 3.53 -0.40 -6.61
CA ASP A 34 4.11 0.92 -6.42
C ASP A 34 5.41 0.82 -5.59
N ASN A 35 5.80 1.94 -4.99
CA ASN A 35 6.93 2.09 -4.07
C ASN A 35 6.76 3.42 -3.29
N ALA A 36 7.68 3.71 -2.38
CA ALA A 36 7.66 4.89 -1.51
C ALA A 36 7.56 6.23 -2.27
N ASN A 37 7.96 6.30 -3.56
CA ASN A 37 7.80 7.53 -4.34
C ASN A 37 6.33 7.92 -4.58
N THR A 38 5.37 7.03 -4.33
CA THR A 38 3.94 7.36 -4.38
C THR A 38 3.61 8.55 -3.46
N PHE A 39 4.37 8.76 -2.39
CA PHE A 39 4.17 9.83 -1.43
C PHE A 39 5.00 11.10 -1.70
N ASP A 40 5.86 11.14 -2.73
CA ASP A 40 6.78 12.26 -3.00
C ASP A 40 6.06 13.60 -3.18
N LYS A 41 4.84 13.55 -3.74
CA LYS A 41 4.01 14.74 -3.95
C LYS A 41 3.20 15.15 -2.71
N LEU A 42 2.86 14.19 -1.85
CA LEU A 42 2.06 14.44 -0.65
C LEU A 42 2.93 14.88 0.53
N ALA A 43 4.11 14.27 0.69
CA ALA A 43 5.00 14.46 1.82
C ALA A 43 5.37 15.92 2.13
N PRO A 44 5.67 16.80 1.14
CA PRO A 44 6.02 18.20 1.39
C PRO A 44 4.93 19.00 2.11
N PHE A 45 3.66 18.55 2.02
CA PHE A 45 2.55 19.21 2.70
C PHE A 45 2.36 18.75 4.15
N LEU A 46 2.98 17.64 4.55
CA LEU A 46 2.87 17.03 5.88
C LEU A 46 4.14 17.20 6.72
N GLU A 47 5.31 17.33 6.08
CA GLU A 47 6.63 17.25 6.72
C GLU A 47 6.91 18.34 7.76
N LYS A 48 6.17 19.45 7.76
CA LYS A 48 6.29 20.50 8.79
C LYS A 48 5.69 20.11 10.14
N LYS A 49 4.78 19.13 10.17
CA LYS A 49 4.05 18.71 11.37
C LYS A 49 4.29 17.26 11.76
N PHE A 50 4.73 16.43 10.81
CA PHE A 50 4.84 14.99 10.98
C PHE A 50 6.18 14.48 10.52
N TYR A 51 6.65 13.43 11.18
CA TYR A 51 7.72 12.59 10.66
C TYR A 51 7.11 11.51 9.76
N LEU A 52 7.02 11.81 8.46
CA LEU A 52 6.46 10.87 7.49
C LEU A 52 7.52 9.87 7.06
N ILE A 53 7.24 8.58 7.21
CA ILE A 53 8.11 7.47 6.85
C ILE A 53 7.37 6.61 5.83
N ALA A 54 7.72 6.72 4.55
CA ALA A 54 7.20 5.85 3.51
C ALA A 54 8.12 4.64 3.33
N VAL A 55 7.55 3.45 3.30
CA VAL A 55 8.29 2.20 3.10
C VAL A 55 8.03 1.64 1.71
N ASP A 56 9.04 1.00 1.13
CA ASP A 56 8.82 0.01 0.09
C ASP A 56 8.39 -1.30 0.76
N LEU A 57 7.19 -1.79 0.49
CA LEU A 57 6.74 -3.08 1.03
C LEU A 57 7.63 -4.24 0.51
N PRO A 58 7.68 -5.40 1.19
CA PRO A 58 8.48 -6.54 0.74
C PRO A 58 8.29 -6.85 -0.75
N GLY A 59 9.40 -7.10 -1.46
CA GLY A 59 9.37 -7.35 -2.90
C GLY A 59 9.06 -6.15 -3.79
N HIS A 60 8.92 -4.94 -3.24
CA HIS A 60 8.68 -3.71 -4.00
C HIS A 60 9.85 -2.74 -3.89
N GLY A 61 9.91 -1.79 -4.83
CA GLY A 61 10.87 -0.69 -4.80
C GLY A 61 12.31 -1.17 -4.62
N MET A 62 12.93 -0.73 -3.52
CA MET A 62 14.30 -1.08 -3.13
C MET A 62 14.35 -2.04 -1.92
N SER A 63 13.20 -2.53 -1.45
CA SER A 63 13.16 -3.54 -0.38
C SER A 63 13.58 -4.91 -0.88
N SER A 64 14.13 -5.72 0.03
CA SER A 64 14.53 -7.08 -0.29
C SER A 64 13.34 -7.92 -0.75
N HIS A 65 13.63 -8.86 -1.64
CA HIS A 65 12.68 -9.90 -2.01
C HIS A 65 12.64 -10.97 -0.91
N LEU A 66 11.53 -11.70 -0.79
CA LEU A 66 11.49 -12.90 0.03
C LEU A 66 12.52 -13.93 -0.46
N ALA A 67 12.96 -14.81 0.42
CA ALA A 67 13.84 -15.93 0.05
C ALA A 67 13.20 -16.80 -1.06
N GLU A 68 14.03 -17.53 -1.79
CA GLU A 68 13.57 -18.48 -2.80
C GLU A 68 12.61 -19.51 -2.16
N GLY A 69 11.57 -19.92 -2.89
CA GLY A 69 10.52 -20.81 -2.37
C GLY A 69 9.47 -20.13 -1.47
N CYS A 70 9.68 -18.89 -1.01
CA CYS A 70 8.65 -18.13 -0.30
C CYS A 70 7.68 -17.41 -1.25
N HIS A 71 6.49 -17.07 -0.75
CA HIS A 71 5.42 -16.43 -1.51
C HIS A 71 4.86 -15.22 -0.79
N TYR A 72 4.29 -14.27 -1.56
CA TYR A 72 3.68 -13.06 -1.02
C TYR A 72 2.19 -13.27 -0.84
N HIS A 73 1.76 -13.75 0.32
CA HIS A 73 0.34 -13.73 0.66
C HIS A 73 -0.07 -12.38 1.23
N PHE A 74 -1.31 -11.97 0.96
CA PHE A 74 -1.80 -10.69 1.46
C PHE A 74 -1.77 -10.61 2.99
N ILE A 75 -2.12 -11.71 3.67
CA ILE A 75 -2.13 -11.79 5.14
C ILE A 75 -0.73 -11.63 5.75
N ASP A 76 0.31 -12.12 5.08
CA ASP A 76 1.71 -11.95 5.52
C ASP A 76 2.14 -10.48 5.49
N GLY A 77 1.50 -9.67 4.63
CA GLY A 77 1.66 -8.23 4.60
C GLY A 77 1.25 -7.54 5.91
N ILE A 78 0.26 -8.06 6.63
CA ILE A 78 -0.14 -7.52 7.94
C ILE A 78 0.99 -7.70 8.95
N PHE A 79 1.59 -8.89 8.97
CA PHE A 79 2.73 -9.20 9.83
C PHE A 79 3.96 -8.33 9.47
N ALA A 80 4.22 -8.14 8.17
CA ALA A 80 5.28 -7.24 7.72
C ALA A 80 5.06 -5.80 8.22
N VAL A 81 3.84 -5.27 8.14
CA VAL A 81 3.51 -3.93 8.66
C VAL A 81 3.78 -3.83 10.16
N VAL A 82 3.32 -4.81 10.96
CA VAL A 82 3.55 -4.81 12.41
C VAL A 82 5.05 -4.89 12.74
N ASN A 83 5.82 -5.72 12.02
CA ASN A 83 7.27 -5.78 12.20
C ASN A 83 7.98 -4.48 11.82
N ILE A 84 7.52 -3.80 10.76
CA ILE A 84 8.03 -2.47 10.40
C ILE A 84 7.77 -1.48 11.53
N ILE A 85 6.54 -1.45 12.08
CA ILE A 85 6.20 -0.57 13.22
C ILE A 85 7.12 -0.85 14.41
N ASN A 86 7.30 -2.13 14.77
CA ASN A 86 8.16 -2.52 15.88
C ASN A 86 9.63 -2.12 15.66
N ALA A 87 10.15 -2.34 14.45
CA ALA A 87 11.54 -2.03 14.12
C ALA A 87 11.82 -0.52 14.07
N LEU A 88 10.81 0.30 13.76
CA LEU A 88 10.93 1.76 13.84
C LEU A 88 11.08 2.28 15.28
N GLY A 89 10.72 1.48 16.29
CA GLY A 89 10.96 1.79 17.71
C GLY A 89 9.99 2.80 18.34
N PHE A 90 8.93 3.20 17.64
CA PHE A 90 7.88 4.05 18.22
C PHE A 90 6.89 3.21 19.04
N GLU A 91 6.44 3.72 20.18
CA GLU A 91 5.42 3.05 21.00
C GLU A 91 4.10 2.90 20.23
N LYS A 92 3.67 3.99 19.59
CA LYS A 92 2.50 4.05 18.69
C LYS A 92 2.78 4.97 17.51
N ILE A 93 2.09 4.75 16.39
CA ILE A 93 2.31 5.49 15.14
C ILE A 93 0.99 5.79 14.42
N HIS A 94 0.92 6.90 13.67
CA HIS A 94 -0.16 7.10 12.71
C HIS A 94 0.08 6.24 11.47
N LEU A 95 -0.94 5.55 10.95
CA LEU A 95 -0.80 4.72 9.77
C LEU A 95 -1.54 5.34 8.58
N LEU A 96 -0.80 5.64 7.52
CA LEU A 96 -1.29 6.15 6.26
C LEU A 96 -1.15 5.06 5.20
N GLY A 97 -2.23 4.73 4.48
CA GLY A 97 -2.18 3.74 3.42
C GLY A 97 -2.85 4.23 2.15
N HIS A 98 -2.33 3.82 0.99
CA HIS A 98 -2.98 3.99 -0.31
C HIS A 98 -3.30 2.63 -0.93
N SER A 99 -4.52 2.44 -1.45
CA SER A 99 -4.92 1.25 -2.20
C SER A 99 -4.64 -0.04 -1.41
N MET A 100 -3.83 -0.96 -1.93
CA MET A 100 -3.36 -2.15 -1.19
C MET A 100 -2.77 -1.81 0.18
N GLY A 101 -1.99 -0.74 0.30
CA GLY A 101 -1.46 -0.24 1.56
C GLY A 101 -2.54 0.26 2.51
N ALA A 102 -3.64 0.84 2.00
CA ALA A 102 -4.82 1.18 2.80
C ALA A 102 -5.55 -0.07 3.31
N CYS A 103 -5.66 -1.10 2.47
CA CYS A 103 -6.22 -2.38 2.86
C CYS A 103 -5.39 -3.03 3.99
N LEU A 104 -4.07 -3.09 3.83
CA LEU A 104 -3.16 -3.57 4.88
C LEU A 104 -3.26 -2.73 6.15
N ALA A 105 -3.26 -1.39 6.03
CA ALA A 105 -3.40 -0.49 7.15
C ALA A 105 -4.71 -0.69 7.91
N SER A 106 -5.82 -0.91 7.21
CA SER A 106 -7.12 -1.16 7.83
C SER A 106 -7.16 -2.47 8.62
N LEU A 107 -6.55 -3.55 8.09
CA LEU A 107 -6.48 -4.81 8.85
C LEU A 107 -5.51 -4.71 10.03
N ALA A 108 -4.32 -4.13 9.83
CA ALA A 108 -3.37 -3.87 10.91
C ALA A 108 -3.99 -2.99 12.01
N GLY A 109 -4.82 -2.02 11.63
CA GLY A 109 -5.63 -1.18 12.50
C GLY A 109 -6.51 -1.92 13.50
N GLY A 110 -7.06 -3.06 13.08
CA GLY A 110 -7.86 -3.93 13.94
C GLY A 110 -7.05 -4.98 14.69
N VAL A 111 -5.96 -5.48 14.09
CA VAL A 111 -5.15 -6.58 14.64
C VAL A 111 -4.11 -6.11 15.66
N ALA A 112 -3.56 -4.91 15.48
CA ALA A 112 -2.51 -4.32 16.32
C ALA A 112 -2.92 -2.90 16.77
N ALA A 113 -4.17 -2.75 17.20
CA ALA A 113 -4.77 -1.47 17.55
C ALA A 113 -3.99 -0.74 18.67
N ASP A 114 -3.31 -1.48 19.56
CA ASP A 114 -2.47 -0.93 20.62
C ASP A 114 -1.24 -0.17 20.09
N LYS A 115 -0.80 -0.45 18.85
CA LYS A 115 0.35 0.18 18.19
C LYS A 115 -0.02 1.38 17.32
N ILE A 116 -1.30 1.68 17.15
CA ILE A 116 -1.76 2.64 16.14
C ILE A 116 -2.43 3.83 16.84
N LEU A 117 -2.04 5.05 16.46
CA LEU A 117 -2.63 6.30 16.95
C LEU A 117 -3.89 6.69 16.15
N SER A 118 -3.84 6.51 14.83
CA SER A 118 -4.95 6.79 13.93
C SER A 118 -4.73 6.12 12.58
N LEU A 119 -5.79 5.96 11.79
CA LEU A 119 -5.73 5.48 10.41
C LEU A 119 -6.08 6.58 9.41
N SER A 120 -5.28 6.72 8.36
CA SER A 120 -5.58 7.53 7.18
C SER A 120 -5.52 6.63 5.95
N LEU A 121 -6.66 6.44 5.30
CA LEU A 121 -6.85 5.47 4.24
C LEU A 121 -7.22 6.20 2.96
N ILE A 122 -6.46 5.99 1.89
CA ILE A 122 -6.71 6.59 0.58
C ILE A 122 -7.06 5.45 -0.37
N GLU A 123 -8.28 5.49 -0.91
CA GLU A 123 -8.71 4.53 -1.93
C GLU A 123 -8.67 3.05 -1.47
N GLY A 124 -9.00 2.78 -0.20
CA GLY A 124 -9.14 1.40 0.29
C GLY A 124 -9.63 1.27 1.73
N LEU A 125 -10.48 0.28 1.99
CA LEU A 125 -10.96 -0.13 3.31
C LEU A 125 -11.17 -1.65 3.31
N GLY A 126 -10.17 -2.41 3.76
CA GLY A 126 -10.11 -3.88 3.66
C GLY A 126 -9.79 -4.41 2.24
N PRO A 127 -9.25 -5.64 2.11
CA PRO A 127 -8.88 -6.22 0.82
C PRO A 127 -10.09 -6.65 -0.03
N PHE A 128 -9.84 -7.09 -1.26
CA PHE A 128 -10.82 -7.86 -2.03
C PHE A 128 -11.09 -9.21 -1.35
N THR A 129 -12.36 -9.57 -1.26
CA THR A 129 -12.83 -10.80 -0.63
C THR A 129 -13.33 -11.78 -1.67
N SER A 130 -13.58 -13.02 -1.27
CA SER A 130 -14.21 -14.04 -2.13
C SER A 130 -15.10 -14.95 -1.30
N SER A 131 -16.14 -15.49 -1.91
CA SER A 131 -17.04 -16.44 -1.24
C SER A 131 -16.24 -17.66 -0.75
N PRO A 132 -16.55 -18.22 0.44
CA PRO A 132 -15.97 -19.49 0.88
C PRO A 132 -16.13 -20.62 -0.14
N ASP A 133 -17.20 -20.61 -0.96
CA ASP A 133 -17.48 -21.62 -1.98
C ASP A 133 -16.45 -21.64 -3.12
N THR A 134 -15.62 -20.60 -3.24
CA THR A 134 -14.61 -20.48 -4.30
C THR A 134 -13.23 -21.00 -3.90
N ALA A 135 -13.07 -21.52 -2.67
CA ALA A 135 -11.78 -21.93 -2.13
C ALA A 135 -11.08 -22.99 -3.00
N ASN A 136 -11.81 -23.99 -3.48
CA ASN A 136 -11.27 -25.03 -4.35
C ASN A 136 -10.73 -24.47 -5.67
N ILE A 137 -11.46 -23.54 -6.31
CA ILE A 137 -11.07 -22.93 -7.59
C ILE A 137 -9.85 -22.02 -7.38
N GLN A 138 -9.86 -21.19 -6.33
CA GLN A 138 -8.71 -20.32 -6.00
C GLN A 138 -7.43 -21.12 -5.77
N LEU A 139 -7.49 -22.20 -4.98
CA LEU A 139 -6.35 -23.07 -4.72
C LEU A 139 -5.91 -23.82 -5.99
N SER A 140 -6.86 -24.33 -6.77
CA SER A 140 -6.57 -24.99 -8.05
C SER A 140 -5.81 -24.06 -9.00
N ASP A 141 -6.29 -22.83 -9.15
CA ASP A 141 -5.70 -21.85 -10.05
C ASP A 141 -4.35 -21.34 -9.55
N TYR A 142 -4.20 -21.16 -8.23
CA TYR A 142 -2.91 -20.84 -7.62
C TYR A 142 -1.85 -21.92 -7.91
N ILE A 143 -2.16 -23.19 -7.70
CA ILE A 143 -1.24 -24.30 -7.97
C ILE A 143 -0.91 -24.39 -9.46
N LYS A 144 -1.89 -24.26 -10.35
CA LYS A 144 -1.65 -24.20 -11.81
C LYS A 144 -0.71 -23.04 -12.13
N HIS A 145 -0.94 -21.87 -11.55
CA HIS A 145 -0.04 -20.73 -11.74
C HIS A 145 1.37 -21.07 -11.29
N GLN A 146 1.58 -21.56 -10.07
CA GLN A 146 2.91 -21.91 -9.55
C GLN A 146 3.66 -22.92 -10.45
N ILE A 147 2.98 -23.96 -10.92
CA ILE A 147 3.58 -24.98 -11.80
C ILE A 147 3.90 -24.42 -13.20
N LEU A 148 3.06 -23.52 -13.70
CA LEU A 148 3.18 -22.98 -15.07
C LEU A 148 4.02 -21.71 -15.15
N THR A 149 4.19 -20.97 -14.04
CA THR A 149 4.98 -19.75 -13.98
C THR A 149 6.45 -20.05 -13.81
N ASP A 150 7.10 -20.50 -14.88
CA ASP A 150 8.57 -20.64 -14.86
C ASP A 150 9.26 -20.37 -16.21
N LYS A 151 8.58 -19.74 -17.18
CA LYS A 151 9.11 -19.70 -18.56
C LYS A 151 8.99 -18.39 -19.33
N LYS A 152 8.34 -17.35 -18.80
CA LYS A 152 8.21 -16.08 -19.54
C LYS A 152 9.41 -15.17 -19.27
N PRO A 153 10.16 -14.74 -20.31
CA PRO A 153 11.30 -13.86 -20.14
C PRO A 153 10.87 -12.52 -19.54
N VAL A 154 11.73 -11.94 -18.71
CA VAL A 154 11.49 -10.61 -18.13
C VAL A 154 11.56 -9.59 -19.26
N ARG A 155 10.49 -8.80 -19.43
CA ARG A 155 10.44 -7.76 -20.45
C ARG A 155 11.25 -6.55 -20.00
N GLY A 156 12.32 -6.25 -20.74
CA GLY A 156 13.05 -4.98 -20.62
C GLY A 156 12.40 -3.85 -21.43
N TYR A 157 12.60 -2.61 -21.01
CA TYR A 157 12.14 -1.40 -21.67
C TYR A 157 13.32 -0.57 -22.17
N LYS A 158 13.17 0.06 -23.34
CA LYS A 158 14.26 0.86 -23.95
C LYS A 158 14.54 2.19 -23.22
N SER A 159 13.60 2.66 -22.41
CA SER A 159 13.73 3.90 -21.64
C SER A 159 12.80 3.88 -20.42
N VAL A 160 13.09 4.76 -19.46
CA VAL A 160 12.19 5.05 -18.33
C VAL A 160 10.79 5.44 -18.82
N GLU A 161 10.71 6.24 -19.89
CA GLU A 161 9.45 6.68 -20.46
C GLU A 161 8.61 5.51 -21.00
N LYS A 162 9.23 4.54 -21.69
CA LYS A 162 8.52 3.35 -22.17
C LYS A 162 8.04 2.44 -21.02
N ALA A 163 8.77 2.40 -19.91
CA ALA A 163 8.30 1.72 -18.72
C ALA A 163 7.10 2.45 -18.09
N ALA A 164 7.16 3.79 -18.00
CA ALA A 164 6.10 4.63 -17.46
C ALA A 164 4.81 4.54 -18.31
N GLU A 165 4.91 4.62 -19.64
CA GLU A 165 3.79 4.41 -20.58
C GLU A 165 3.14 3.04 -20.35
N ALA A 166 3.94 1.99 -20.17
CA ALA A 166 3.41 0.64 -19.93
C ALA A 166 2.71 0.51 -18.58
N ARG A 167 3.21 1.21 -17.54
CA ARG A 167 2.58 1.29 -16.22
C ARG A 167 1.26 2.06 -16.28
N ALA A 168 1.24 3.22 -16.93
CA ALA A 168 0.05 4.05 -17.08
C ALA A 168 -1.05 3.39 -17.92
N LYS A 169 -0.69 2.58 -18.92
CA LYS A 169 -1.67 1.84 -19.73
C LYS A 169 -2.38 0.72 -18.97
N ARG A 170 -1.75 0.15 -17.93
CA ARG A 170 -2.23 -1.05 -17.23
C ARG A 170 -2.69 -0.80 -15.80
N GLY A 171 -2.15 0.22 -15.13
CA GLY A 171 -2.59 0.65 -13.81
C GLY A 171 -3.40 1.92 -13.97
N HIS A 172 -4.46 2.10 -13.20
CA HIS A 172 -5.23 3.34 -13.11
C HIS A 172 -4.37 4.48 -12.51
N VAL A 173 -3.29 4.85 -13.22
CA VAL A 173 -2.24 5.77 -12.80
C VAL A 173 -1.90 6.67 -13.99
N SER A 174 -1.85 7.97 -13.76
CA SER A 174 -1.48 8.92 -14.81
C SER A 174 -0.03 8.70 -15.25
N ILE A 175 0.30 9.15 -16.47
CA ILE A 175 1.67 9.06 -16.98
C ILE A 175 2.66 9.83 -16.09
N GLU A 176 2.26 10.97 -15.53
CA GLU A 176 3.07 11.75 -14.59
C GLU A 176 3.36 10.98 -13.30
N ALA A 177 2.35 10.30 -12.74
CA ALA A 177 2.52 9.48 -11.55
C ALA A 177 3.37 8.23 -11.87
N ALA A 178 3.14 7.59 -13.01
CA ALA A 178 3.93 6.45 -13.47
C ALA A 178 5.42 6.80 -13.61
N ARG A 179 5.76 7.98 -14.17
CA ARG A 179 7.15 8.46 -14.26
C ARG A 179 7.80 8.59 -12.88
N ILE A 180 7.07 9.07 -11.87
CA ILE A 180 7.57 9.21 -10.49
C ILE A 180 7.85 7.83 -9.87
N LEU A 181 6.91 6.90 -10.02
CA LEU A 181 7.07 5.52 -9.55
C LEU A 181 8.23 4.81 -10.24
N CYS A 182 8.41 5.02 -11.55
CA CYS A 182 9.52 4.44 -12.31
C CYS A 182 10.89 4.86 -11.77
N LYS A 183 11.08 6.08 -11.25
CA LYS A 183 12.39 6.53 -10.71
C LYS A 183 12.95 5.61 -9.62
N ARG A 184 12.09 4.91 -8.88
CA ARG A 184 12.46 3.97 -7.81
C ARG A 184 12.11 2.52 -8.16
N GLY A 185 11.13 2.30 -9.03
CA GLY A 185 10.60 0.98 -9.36
C GLY A 185 11.35 0.24 -10.46
N ILE A 186 12.30 0.86 -11.16
CA ILE A 186 13.07 0.20 -12.24
C ILE A 186 14.58 0.30 -12.03
N LYS A 187 15.30 -0.70 -12.52
CA LYS A 187 16.77 -0.71 -12.60
C LYS A 187 17.24 -0.76 -14.05
N LYS A 188 18.40 -0.19 -14.34
CA LYS A 188 19.04 -0.25 -15.66
C LYS A 188 20.04 -1.39 -15.71
N GLU A 189 19.94 -2.25 -16.71
CA GLU A 189 20.82 -3.40 -16.94
C GLU A 189 20.93 -3.64 -18.46
N ASN A 190 22.14 -3.82 -18.98
CA ASN A 190 22.39 -4.07 -20.42
C ASN A 190 21.63 -3.11 -21.36
N HIS A 191 21.69 -1.81 -21.08
CA HIS A 191 21.00 -0.73 -21.82
C HIS A 191 19.46 -0.77 -21.80
N LEU A 192 18.85 -1.71 -21.08
CA LEU A 192 17.42 -1.80 -20.87
C LEU A 192 17.04 -1.47 -19.42
N TYR A 193 15.77 -1.20 -19.22
CA TYR A 193 15.18 -0.93 -17.91
C TYR A 193 14.24 -2.06 -17.52
N TYR A 194 14.34 -2.54 -16.29
CA TYR A 194 13.55 -3.66 -15.77
C TYR A 194 12.85 -3.25 -14.48
N TRP A 195 11.62 -3.71 -14.31
CA TRP A 195 10.94 -3.58 -13.02
C TRP A 195 11.72 -4.31 -11.94
N GLN A 196 11.91 -3.65 -10.80
CA GLN A 196 12.61 -4.22 -9.66
C GLN A 196 11.72 -5.12 -8.82
N HIS A 197 10.40 -4.91 -8.84
CA HIS A 197 9.50 -5.69 -8.01
C HIS A 197 9.63 -7.19 -8.29
N ASP A 198 9.45 -7.97 -7.25
CA ASP A 198 9.44 -9.42 -7.33
C ASP A 198 8.25 -9.89 -8.18
N ARG A 199 8.53 -10.71 -9.20
CA ARG A 199 7.49 -11.22 -10.10
C ARG A 199 6.49 -12.13 -9.40
N ARG A 200 6.84 -12.70 -8.24
CA ARG A 200 5.91 -13.49 -7.43
C ARG A 200 4.73 -12.66 -6.91
N LEU A 201 4.86 -11.34 -6.85
CA LEU A 201 3.75 -10.42 -6.54
C LEU A 201 2.66 -10.39 -7.62
N LEU A 202 2.94 -10.92 -8.82
CA LEU A 202 1.98 -11.01 -9.92
C LEU A 202 1.17 -12.32 -9.89
N ILE A 203 1.52 -13.24 -8.98
CA ILE A 203 0.81 -14.51 -8.82
C ILE A 203 -0.49 -14.22 -8.03
N PRO A 204 -1.64 -14.76 -8.45
CA PRO A 204 -2.88 -14.62 -7.70
C PRO A 204 -2.75 -15.12 -6.26
N SER A 205 -3.53 -14.56 -5.34
CA SER A 205 -3.57 -15.07 -3.97
C SER A 205 -4.09 -16.52 -3.94
N PRO A 206 -3.50 -17.43 -3.13
CA PRO A 206 -3.98 -18.80 -3.00
C PRO A 206 -5.39 -18.88 -2.43
N LEU A 207 -5.67 -18.00 -1.46
CA LEU A 207 -6.97 -17.80 -0.85
C LEU A 207 -7.12 -16.31 -0.53
N ARG A 208 -8.31 -15.78 -0.78
CA ARG A 208 -8.74 -14.48 -0.26
C ARG A 208 -9.56 -14.68 1.00
N MET A 209 -9.49 -13.69 1.89
CA MET A 209 -10.36 -13.64 3.06
C MET A 209 -11.83 -13.58 2.62
N THR A 210 -12.72 -14.16 3.43
CA THR A 210 -14.16 -13.91 3.27
C THR A 210 -14.51 -12.52 3.80
N GLU A 211 -15.71 -12.02 3.46
CA GLU A 211 -16.15 -10.72 3.96
C GLU A 211 -16.31 -10.72 5.49
N GLU A 212 -16.77 -11.82 6.07
CA GLU A 212 -16.92 -11.98 7.52
C GLU A 212 -15.57 -11.87 8.23
N GLN A 213 -14.51 -12.45 7.65
CA GLN A 213 -13.16 -12.36 8.18
C GLN A 213 -12.63 -10.92 8.11
N VAL A 214 -12.86 -10.22 7.00
CA VAL A 214 -12.47 -8.80 6.88
C VAL A 214 -13.25 -7.93 7.87
N LEU A 215 -14.57 -8.10 7.97
CA LEU A 215 -15.40 -7.37 8.91
C LEU A 215 -15.02 -7.62 10.36
N SER A 216 -14.55 -8.82 10.71
CA SER A 216 -14.02 -9.12 12.04
C SER A 216 -12.86 -8.19 12.40
N CYS A 217 -11.88 -8.03 11.50
CA CYS A 217 -10.76 -7.11 11.70
C CYS A 217 -11.23 -5.65 11.74
N LEU A 218 -12.09 -5.23 10.81
CA LEU A 218 -12.52 -3.83 10.74
C LEU A 218 -13.35 -3.40 11.97
N LYS A 219 -14.16 -4.28 12.54
CA LYS A 219 -14.90 -4.05 13.81
C LYS A 219 -13.97 -3.79 14.99
N ALA A 220 -12.75 -4.34 14.96
CA ALA A 220 -11.76 -4.18 16.02
C ALA A 220 -11.00 -2.83 15.95
N ILE A 221 -11.19 -2.03 14.88
CA ILE A 221 -10.61 -0.69 14.80
C ILE A 221 -11.27 0.22 15.83
N ILE A 222 -10.50 0.61 16.84
CA ILE A 222 -10.95 1.52 17.92
C ILE A 222 -10.48 2.97 17.73
N VAL A 223 -9.49 3.19 16.86
CA VAL A 223 -8.88 4.51 16.63
C VAL A 223 -9.68 5.35 15.64
N LYS A 224 -9.52 6.68 15.73
CA LYS A 224 -10.06 7.60 14.72
C LYS A 224 -9.48 7.23 13.34
N THR A 225 -10.36 7.20 12.34
CA THR A 225 -10.04 6.77 10.98
C THR A 225 -10.55 7.79 9.98
N CYS A 226 -9.70 8.19 9.03
CA CYS A 226 -10.05 9.04 7.91
C CYS A 226 -9.95 8.22 6.61
N LEU A 227 -11.00 8.26 5.79
CA LEU A 227 -11.07 7.58 4.51
C LEU A 227 -11.31 8.59 3.39
N ILE A 228 -10.38 8.63 2.44
CA ILE A 228 -10.43 9.53 1.28
C ILE A 228 -10.67 8.69 0.02
N TRP A 229 -11.77 8.99 -0.66
CA TRP A 229 -12.18 8.39 -1.92
C TRP A 229 -12.01 9.39 -3.08
N ALA A 230 -11.71 8.85 -4.24
CA ALA A 230 -11.64 9.56 -5.50
C ALA A 230 -12.91 9.30 -6.33
N SER A 231 -13.44 10.32 -7.00
CA SER A 231 -14.66 10.19 -7.82
C SER A 231 -14.51 9.25 -9.01
N GLU A 232 -13.29 9.15 -9.54
CA GLU A 232 -12.92 8.29 -10.68
C GLU A 232 -11.88 7.25 -10.22
N GLY A 233 -11.98 6.86 -8.95
CA GLY A 233 -11.12 5.89 -8.28
C GLY A 233 -11.35 4.45 -8.70
N TYR A 234 -10.76 3.52 -7.94
CA TYR A 234 -10.96 2.09 -8.19
C TYR A 234 -12.42 1.68 -7.92
N SER A 235 -13.00 0.86 -8.79
CA SER A 235 -14.37 0.38 -8.63
C SER A 235 -14.44 -0.75 -7.59
N PHE A 236 -14.61 -0.39 -6.32
CA PHE A 236 -15.01 -1.33 -5.28
C PHE A 236 -16.51 -1.62 -5.38
N ASN A 237 -16.94 -2.80 -4.90
CA ASN A 237 -18.36 -3.08 -4.71
C ASN A 237 -18.91 -2.12 -3.64
N LEU A 238 -19.87 -1.28 -4.03
CA LEU A 238 -20.41 -0.21 -3.17
C LEU A 238 -21.07 -0.77 -1.91
N GLU A 239 -21.88 -1.80 -2.03
CA GLU A 239 -22.57 -2.45 -0.89
C GLU A 239 -21.57 -3.01 0.12
N THR A 240 -20.49 -3.63 -0.37
CA THR A 240 -19.39 -4.12 0.46
C THR A 240 -18.72 -2.97 1.21
N MET A 241 -18.38 -1.88 0.50
CA MET A 241 -17.75 -0.72 1.14
C MET A 241 -18.68 -0.06 2.16
N GLU A 242 -19.98 0.09 1.86
CA GLU A 242 -20.96 0.62 2.81
C GLU A 242 -21.05 -0.24 4.07
N THR A 243 -21.07 -1.56 3.92
CA THR A 243 -21.06 -2.50 5.04
C THR A 243 -19.80 -2.35 5.89
N ARG A 244 -18.63 -2.23 5.25
CA ARG A 244 -17.35 -2.01 5.94
C ARG A 244 -17.30 -0.66 6.64
N MET A 245 -17.79 0.41 6.02
CA MET A 245 -17.80 1.75 6.62
C MET A 245 -18.69 1.78 7.88
N LYS A 246 -19.81 1.04 7.89
CA LYS A 246 -20.71 0.95 9.07
C LYS A 246 -20.07 0.30 10.29
N VAL A 247 -19.10 -0.60 10.12
CA VAL A 247 -18.48 -1.31 11.25
C VAL A 247 -17.30 -0.57 11.88
N VAL A 248 -16.74 0.43 11.19
CA VAL A 248 -15.64 1.26 11.73
C VAL A 248 -16.24 2.43 12.52
N LYS A 249 -16.20 2.34 13.85
CA LYS A 249 -16.94 3.24 14.76
C LYS A 249 -16.61 4.72 14.63
N GLN A 250 -15.33 5.06 14.39
CA GLN A 250 -14.83 6.45 14.36
C GLN A 250 -14.33 6.84 12.97
N LEU A 251 -15.16 6.60 11.95
CA LEU A 251 -14.81 6.84 10.54
C LEU A 251 -15.29 8.20 10.05
N GLN A 252 -14.35 8.99 9.51
CA GLN A 252 -14.62 10.19 8.72
C GLN A 252 -14.37 9.89 7.24
N THR A 253 -15.31 10.23 6.37
CA THR A 253 -15.18 10.01 4.93
C THR A 253 -15.10 11.32 4.16
N HIS A 254 -14.27 11.34 3.12
CA HIS A 254 -14.12 12.46 2.22
C HIS A 254 -14.06 11.96 0.78
N GLN A 255 -14.80 12.61 -0.11
CA GLN A 255 -14.68 12.37 -1.55
C GLN A 255 -13.98 13.55 -2.22
N LEU A 256 -13.05 13.28 -3.14
CA LEU A 256 -12.32 14.26 -3.93
C LEU A 256 -12.45 13.92 -5.42
N LYS A 257 -12.45 14.93 -6.27
CA LYS A 257 -12.44 14.73 -7.72
C LYS A 257 -11.04 14.32 -8.20
N GLY A 258 -10.94 13.18 -8.88
CA GLY A 258 -9.73 12.67 -9.53
C GLY A 258 -9.70 11.15 -9.57
N GLY A 259 -8.56 10.58 -9.94
CA GLY A 259 -8.36 9.15 -10.12
C GLY A 259 -7.84 8.41 -8.89
N HIS A 260 -7.54 7.12 -9.08
CA HIS A 260 -7.10 6.21 -8.02
C HIS A 260 -5.81 6.64 -7.29
N HIS A 261 -4.94 7.43 -7.93
CA HIS A 261 -3.73 7.97 -7.30
C HIS A 261 -3.94 9.44 -6.90
N ILE A 262 -5.10 9.74 -6.28
CA ILE A 262 -5.52 11.11 -5.95
C ILE A 262 -4.49 11.90 -5.11
N HIS A 263 -3.70 11.22 -4.27
CA HIS A 263 -2.61 11.83 -3.51
C HIS A 263 -1.41 12.25 -4.36
N MET A 264 -1.24 11.67 -5.55
CA MET A 264 -0.25 12.10 -6.54
C MET A 264 -0.82 13.12 -7.53
N GLU A 265 -2.12 13.08 -7.79
CA GLU A 265 -2.80 13.97 -8.74
C GLU A 265 -3.18 15.31 -8.10
N LYS A 266 -3.70 15.27 -6.88
CA LYS A 266 -4.22 16.41 -6.10
C LYS A 266 -3.65 16.42 -4.67
N PRO A 267 -2.32 16.43 -4.49
CA PRO A 267 -1.68 16.29 -3.18
C PRO A 267 -2.12 17.36 -2.17
N GLN A 268 -2.34 18.62 -2.62
CA GLN A 268 -2.80 19.70 -1.75
C GLN A 268 -4.18 19.41 -1.14
N GLY A 269 -5.11 18.88 -1.95
CA GLY A 269 -6.46 18.56 -1.52
C GLY A 269 -6.49 17.43 -0.50
N VAL A 270 -5.71 16.37 -0.77
CA VAL A 270 -5.52 15.25 0.16
C VAL A 270 -4.86 15.73 1.45
N ALA A 271 -3.75 16.48 1.36
CA ALA A 271 -3.05 17.01 2.53
C ALA A 271 -3.95 17.88 3.41
N LYS A 272 -4.79 18.74 2.81
CA LYS A 272 -5.75 19.56 3.57
C LYS A 272 -6.70 18.68 4.41
N ARG A 273 -7.19 17.58 3.86
CA ARG A 273 -8.07 16.64 4.59
C ARG A 273 -7.31 15.92 5.70
N LEU A 274 -6.11 15.41 5.41
CA LEU A 274 -5.28 14.73 6.40
C LEU A 274 -4.89 15.66 7.55
N LEU A 275 -4.43 16.89 7.27
CA LEU A 275 -4.06 17.86 8.30
C LEU A 275 -5.26 18.25 9.16
N SER A 276 -6.45 18.44 8.56
CA SER A 276 -7.68 18.72 9.31
C SER A 276 -8.09 17.53 10.18
N PHE A 277 -7.90 16.30 9.70
CA PHE A 277 -8.15 15.09 10.47
C PHE A 277 -7.21 15.00 11.68
N TYR A 278 -5.91 15.17 11.45
CA TYR A 278 -4.91 15.08 12.52
C TYR A 278 -5.04 16.18 13.59
N GLN A 279 -5.54 17.37 13.23
CA GLN A 279 -5.82 18.44 14.20
C GLN A 279 -6.96 18.11 15.16
N ASN A 280 -7.83 17.16 14.80
CA ASN A 280 -9.01 16.78 15.56
C ASN A 280 -8.84 15.41 16.26
N LEU A 281 -7.61 14.87 16.33
CA LEU A 281 -7.29 13.65 17.08
C LEU A 281 -7.29 13.92 18.58
#